data_AF-A0A921R494-F1
#
_entry.id   AF-A0A921R494-F1
#
_cell.length_a   1.000
_cell.length_b   1.000
_cell.length_c   1.000
_cell.angle_alpha   90.00
_cell.angle_beta   90.00
_cell.angle_gamma   90.00
#
_symmetry.space_group_name_H-M   'P 1'
#
loop_
_entity.id
_entity.type
_entity.pdbx_description
1 polymer ?
#
loop_
_entity_poly.entity_id
_entity_poly.type
_entity_poly.pdbx_seq_one_letter_code
_entity_poly.pdbx_strand_id
1 'polypeptide(L)'
;MQRREDQIYNPSFERDACGVGFVAELSGDYKRATVNDAIEMLERMAHRGACSCEKNTGDGAGIMVALPHDFFKEVTKDAGFELPPPGEYAVGMLFMPTDEKRREKGKAEFKKVAESLGHVILGWRPVPTDNSDLDESALETEPVIEQVFITKSSRSEAEFEQQLYILRRLSIISVRAALNIKCGGERDFYMCSLSSRVQLQFCYGRLLCPTRQDVTSD
;
A
#
# COMPACT_ATOMS: atom_id res chain seq x y z
N MET A 1 15.21 -31.13 42.17
CA MET A 1 15.26 -31.45 40.74
C MET A 1 16.14 -30.42 40.04
N GLN A 2 17.40 -30.76 39.79
CA GLN A 2 18.33 -29.92 39.03
C GLN A 2 17.93 -29.88 37.55
N ARG A 3 17.76 -28.69 36.99
CA ARG A 3 17.65 -28.50 35.53
C ARG A 3 19.03 -28.79 34.93
N ARG A 4 19.09 -29.63 33.90
CA ARG A 4 20.30 -29.85 33.11
C ARG A 4 20.58 -28.60 32.27
N GLU A 5 21.75 -28.01 32.45
CA GLU A 5 22.27 -26.86 31.70
C GLU A 5 23.04 -27.32 30.44
N ASP A 6 22.41 -28.15 29.59
CA ASP A 6 22.96 -28.55 28.28
C ASP A 6 22.02 -28.16 27.14
N GLN A 7 21.45 -26.95 27.20
CA GLN A 7 20.78 -26.35 26.05
C GLN A 7 21.64 -25.19 25.54
N ILE A 8 22.20 -25.35 24.34
CA ILE A 8 22.86 -24.28 23.55
C ILE A 8 21.87 -23.13 23.26
N TYR A 9 20.57 -23.41 23.41
CA TYR A 9 19.48 -22.47 23.24
C TYR A 9 19.01 -21.90 24.57
N ASN A 10 19.11 -20.58 24.75
CA ASN A 10 18.51 -19.88 25.88
C ASN A 10 17.24 -19.15 25.41
N PRO A 11 16.04 -19.53 25.88
CA PRO A 11 14.77 -18.91 25.49
C PRO A 11 14.69 -17.40 25.76
N SER A 12 15.53 -16.87 26.67
CA SER A 12 15.60 -15.42 26.92
C SER A 12 16.21 -14.60 25.76
N PHE A 13 16.72 -15.25 24.72
CA PHE A 13 17.10 -14.59 23.46
C PHE A 13 15.97 -14.51 22.43
N GLU A 14 14.81 -15.16 22.68
CA GLU A 14 13.61 -14.89 21.87
C GLU A 14 13.15 -13.47 22.14
N ARG A 15 13.32 -12.62 21.13
CA ARG A 15 12.63 -11.34 21.04
C ARG A 15 11.45 -11.54 20.13
N ASP A 16 10.26 -11.18 20.57
CA ASP A 16 9.09 -11.04 19.68
C ASP A 16 9.48 -10.09 18.54
N ALA A 17 9.57 -10.64 17.35
CA ALA A 17 9.92 -9.92 16.14
C ALA A 17 8.86 -10.23 15.09
N CYS A 18 8.24 -9.18 14.56
CA CYS A 18 7.35 -9.28 13.41
C CYS A 18 8.06 -10.04 12.27
N GLY A 19 7.35 -10.95 11.63
CA GLY A 19 7.88 -11.69 10.49
C GLY A 19 8.13 -10.77 9.30
N VAL A 20 9.33 -10.84 8.73
CA VAL A 20 9.69 -10.17 7.47
C VAL A 20 10.37 -11.20 6.57
N GLY A 21 10.06 -11.16 5.29
CA GLY A 21 10.69 -11.99 4.28
C GLY A 21 10.61 -11.34 2.90
N PHE A 22 11.31 -11.93 1.93
CA PHE A 22 11.26 -11.51 0.53
C PHE A 22 11.37 -12.74 -0.38
N VAL A 23 10.82 -12.62 -1.58
CA VAL A 23 10.97 -13.59 -2.67
C VAL A 23 11.45 -12.81 -3.90
N ALA A 24 12.40 -13.39 -4.65
CA ALA A 24 12.95 -12.76 -5.84
C ALA A 24 13.11 -13.79 -6.97
N GLU A 25 12.71 -13.40 -8.17
CA GLU A 25 12.99 -14.13 -9.40
C GLU A 25 14.32 -13.64 -10.00
N LEU A 26 15.30 -14.53 -10.10
CA LEU A 26 16.67 -14.19 -10.51
C LEU A 26 16.81 -13.96 -12.02
N SER A 27 15.88 -14.48 -12.82
CA SER A 27 15.85 -14.23 -14.27
C SER A 27 15.47 -12.79 -14.62
N GLY A 28 14.82 -12.07 -13.71
CA GLY A 28 14.33 -10.70 -13.94
C GLY A 28 12.96 -10.62 -14.61
N ASP A 29 12.35 -11.76 -14.95
CA ASP A 29 11.01 -11.82 -15.52
C ASP A 29 9.94 -11.55 -14.47
N TYR A 30 8.88 -10.83 -14.86
CA TYR A 30 7.71 -10.63 -14.02
C TYR A 30 6.86 -11.91 -14.03
N LYS A 31 6.80 -12.60 -12.89
CA LYS A 31 5.99 -13.83 -12.74
C LYS A 31 5.00 -13.69 -11.61
N ARG A 32 3.74 -14.03 -11.91
CA ARG A 32 2.67 -14.15 -10.90
C ARG A 32 3.03 -15.11 -9.77
N ALA A 33 3.81 -16.14 -10.07
CA ALA A 33 4.34 -17.11 -9.10
C ALA A 33 5.08 -16.42 -7.94
N THR A 34 5.91 -15.42 -8.21
CA THR A 34 6.65 -14.67 -7.17
C THR A 34 5.71 -13.98 -6.18
N VAL A 35 4.57 -13.47 -6.66
CA VAL A 35 3.55 -12.86 -5.80
C VAL A 35 2.81 -13.94 -4.98
N ASN A 36 2.52 -15.11 -5.56
CA ASN A 36 1.93 -16.23 -4.82
C ASN A 36 2.86 -16.72 -3.71
N ASP A 37 4.14 -16.88 -4.01
CA ASP A 37 5.15 -17.28 -3.02
C ASP A 37 5.25 -16.26 -1.88
N ALA A 38 5.17 -14.96 -2.20
CA ALA A 38 5.16 -13.90 -1.19
C ALA A 38 3.91 -13.94 -0.29
N ILE A 39 2.73 -14.26 -0.85
CA ILE A 39 1.50 -14.43 -0.09
C ILE A 39 1.60 -15.68 0.81
N GLU A 40 2.04 -16.81 0.26
CA GLU A 40 2.23 -18.05 1.03
C GLU A 40 3.23 -17.85 2.18
N MET A 41 4.31 -17.12 1.93
CA MET A 41 5.26 -16.74 2.97
C MET A 41 4.61 -15.88 4.06
N LEU A 42 3.77 -14.91 3.69
CA LEU A 42 3.04 -14.06 4.64
C LEU A 42 2.07 -14.87 5.51
N GLU A 43 1.32 -15.80 4.90
CA GLU A 43 0.42 -16.72 5.61
C GLU A 43 1.18 -17.60 6.61
N ARG A 44 2.35 -18.10 6.22
CA ARG A 44 3.22 -18.90 7.10
C ARG A 44 3.81 -18.10 8.26
N MET A 45 3.90 -16.77 8.13
CA MET A 45 4.35 -15.87 9.19
C MET A 45 3.24 -15.47 10.18
N ALA A 46 2.01 -15.95 10.01
CA ALA A 46 0.88 -15.60 10.89
C ALA A 46 1.14 -15.90 12.38
N HIS A 47 1.95 -16.93 12.70
CA HIS A 47 2.35 -17.26 14.07
C HIS A 47 3.22 -16.19 14.75
N ARG A 48 3.74 -15.23 13.98
CA ARG A 48 4.54 -14.08 14.44
C ARG A 48 3.75 -12.77 14.43
N GLY A 49 2.48 -12.81 14.03
CA GLY A 49 1.59 -11.68 14.13
C GLY A 49 1.11 -11.53 15.56
N ALA A 50 1.12 -10.30 16.08
CA ALA A 50 0.36 -9.98 17.28
C ALA A 50 -1.14 -10.04 16.93
N CYS A 51 -1.89 -10.79 17.71
CA CYS A 51 -3.34 -10.83 17.64
C CYS A 51 -3.90 -9.75 18.59
N SER A 52 -4.89 -8.99 18.12
CA SER A 52 -5.66 -8.10 18.97
C SER A 52 -6.56 -8.88 19.93
N CYS A 53 -7.31 -8.18 20.77
CA CYS A 53 -8.30 -8.77 21.68
C CYS A 53 -9.44 -9.51 20.94
N GLU A 54 -9.59 -9.29 19.63
CA GLU A 54 -10.59 -9.92 18.75
C GLU A 54 -9.95 -10.94 17.81
N LYS A 55 -10.70 -11.98 17.44
CA LYS A 55 -10.15 -13.17 16.77
C LYS A 55 -9.70 -12.93 15.33
N ASN A 56 -10.29 -11.94 14.64
CA ASN A 56 -10.01 -11.64 13.23
C ASN A 56 -9.30 -10.29 13.03
N THR A 57 -8.85 -9.64 14.11
CA THR A 57 -8.10 -8.38 14.06
C THR A 57 -6.64 -8.61 14.43
N GLY A 58 -5.73 -8.34 13.50
CA GLY A 58 -4.27 -8.32 13.71
C GLY A 58 -3.67 -6.94 13.49
N ASP A 59 -2.41 -6.76 13.91
CA ASP A 59 -1.70 -5.47 13.89
C ASP A 59 -1.43 -4.93 12.47
N GLY A 60 -1.49 -5.79 11.46
CA GLY A 60 -1.37 -5.43 10.05
C GLY A 60 -0.45 -6.37 9.27
N ALA A 61 -0.75 -6.54 7.98
CA ALA A 61 0.05 -7.30 7.05
C ALA A 61 0.13 -6.59 5.70
N GLY A 62 1.14 -6.89 4.89
CA GLY A 62 1.26 -6.30 3.57
C GLY A 62 2.38 -6.92 2.76
N ILE A 63 2.31 -6.70 1.45
CA ILE A 63 3.34 -7.10 0.50
C ILE A 63 3.79 -5.87 -0.30
N MET A 64 5.06 -5.85 -0.66
CA MET A 64 5.60 -4.89 -1.61
C MET A 64 5.95 -5.64 -2.88
N VAL A 65 5.36 -5.23 -4.00
CA VAL A 65 5.59 -5.84 -5.31
C VAL A 65 6.18 -4.82 -6.27
N ALA A 66 6.83 -5.30 -7.32
CA ALA A 66 7.13 -4.44 -8.46
C ALA A 66 5.83 -4.00 -9.14
N LEU A 67 5.84 -2.83 -9.77
CA LEU A 67 4.64 -2.24 -10.38
C LEU A 67 4.11 -3.13 -11.52
N PRO A 68 2.93 -3.77 -11.39
CA PRO A 68 2.41 -4.67 -12.41
C PRO A 68 1.75 -3.89 -13.55
N HIS A 69 2.53 -3.57 -14.59
CA HIS A 69 2.05 -2.73 -15.71
C HIS A 69 0.85 -3.33 -16.43
N ASP A 70 0.93 -4.60 -16.81
CA ASP A 70 -0.11 -5.24 -17.63
C ASP A 70 -1.44 -5.29 -16.89
N PHE A 71 -1.42 -5.68 -15.60
CA PHE A 71 -2.59 -5.59 -14.72
C PHE A 71 -3.17 -4.17 -14.68
N PHE A 72 -2.33 -3.15 -14.45
CA PHE A 72 -2.83 -1.78 -14.37
C PHE A 72 -3.44 -1.29 -15.67
N LYS A 73 -2.84 -1.65 -16.80
CA LYS A 73 -3.34 -1.30 -18.13
C LYS A 73 -4.72 -1.89 -18.40
N GLU A 74 -5.04 -3.05 -17.83
CA GLU A 74 -6.37 -3.63 -17.91
C GLU A 74 -7.35 -2.89 -17.01
N VAL A 75 -7.06 -2.76 -15.72
CA VAL A 75 -8.02 -2.21 -14.75
C VAL A 75 -8.25 -0.70 -14.88
N THR A 76 -7.34 0.05 -15.50
CA THR A 76 -7.56 1.49 -15.73
C THR A 76 -8.48 1.78 -16.91
N LYS A 77 -8.69 0.82 -17.83
CA LYS A 77 -9.68 0.96 -18.90
C LYS A 77 -11.08 1.11 -18.31
N ASP A 78 -11.39 0.31 -17.29
CA ASP A 78 -12.66 0.38 -16.56
C ASP A 78 -12.78 1.68 -15.75
N ALA A 79 -11.64 2.24 -15.31
CA ALA A 79 -11.57 3.54 -14.65
C ALA A 79 -11.60 4.74 -15.63
N GLY A 80 -11.66 4.49 -16.95
CA GLY A 80 -11.86 5.52 -17.97
C GLY A 80 -10.60 6.25 -18.43
N PHE A 81 -9.40 5.71 -18.21
CA PHE A 81 -8.16 6.32 -18.70
C PHE A 81 -7.10 5.30 -19.16
N GLU A 82 -6.26 5.74 -20.10
CA GLU A 82 -5.16 4.94 -20.63
C GLU A 82 -3.86 5.20 -19.87
N LEU A 83 -3.04 4.17 -19.72
CA LEU A 83 -1.74 4.26 -19.08
C LEU A 83 -0.61 4.42 -20.10
N PRO A 84 0.33 5.36 -19.84
CA PRO A 84 1.60 5.42 -20.54
C PRO A 84 2.44 4.14 -20.36
N PRO A 85 3.52 3.98 -21.15
CA PRO A 85 4.50 2.91 -20.96
C PRO A 85 5.11 2.87 -19.55
N PRO A 86 5.61 1.71 -19.10
CA PRO A 86 6.33 1.60 -17.83
C PRO A 86 7.43 2.65 -17.68
N GLY A 87 7.51 3.27 -16.50
CA GLY A 87 8.50 4.32 -16.22
C GLY A 87 8.08 5.74 -16.62
N GLU A 88 6.98 5.90 -17.36
CA GLU A 88 6.39 7.22 -17.66
C GLU A 88 5.21 7.58 -16.75
N TYR A 89 4.73 6.63 -15.95
CA TYR A 89 3.73 6.83 -14.93
C TYR A 89 4.14 6.22 -13.58
N ALA A 90 3.49 6.67 -12.53
CA ALA A 90 3.63 6.17 -11.18
C ALA A 90 2.26 5.96 -10.54
N VAL A 91 2.23 5.08 -9.55
CA VAL A 91 1.03 4.76 -8.79
C VAL A 91 1.24 5.14 -7.34
N GLY A 92 0.31 5.94 -6.82
CA GLY A 92 0.19 6.22 -5.40
C GLY A 92 -0.87 5.35 -4.78
N MET A 93 -0.59 4.79 -3.61
CA MET A 93 -1.57 4.08 -2.79
C MET A 93 -1.91 4.97 -1.59
N LEU A 94 -3.19 5.31 -1.42
CA LEU A 94 -3.65 6.28 -0.43
C LEU A 94 -4.77 5.69 0.43
N PHE A 95 -4.64 5.91 1.73
CA PHE A 95 -5.72 5.82 2.69
C PHE A 95 -6.36 7.20 2.81
N MET A 96 -7.65 7.26 2.50
CA MET A 96 -8.44 8.47 2.38
C MET A 96 -9.55 8.50 3.43
N PRO A 97 -10.11 9.69 3.73
CA PRO A 97 -11.19 9.80 4.70
C PRO A 97 -12.44 9.08 4.20
N THR A 98 -13.21 8.50 5.13
CA THR A 98 -14.50 7.89 4.83
C THR A 98 -15.54 8.93 4.41
N ASP A 99 -15.50 10.13 5.02
CA ASP A 99 -16.31 11.28 4.59
C ASP A 99 -15.94 11.74 3.17
N GLU A 100 -16.93 11.70 2.27
CA GLU A 100 -16.76 12.01 0.86
C GLU A 100 -16.30 13.45 0.63
N LYS A 101 -16.82 14.43 1.39
CA LYS A 101 -16.45 15.84 1.21
C LYS A 101 -14.99 16.08 1.60
N ARG A 102 -14.53 15.50 2.70
CA ARG A 102 -13.12 15.54 3.12
C ARG A 102 -12.24 14.82 2.09
N ARG A 103 -12.67 13.67 1.58
CA ARG A 103 -11.94 12.92 0.56
C ARG A 103 -11.75 13.73 -0.73
N GLU A 104 -12.82 14.31 -1.28
CA GLU A 104 -12.74 15.13 -2.48
C GLU A 104 -11.91 16.41 -2.26
N LYS A 105 -12.00 17.02 -1.07
CA LYS A 105 -11.10 18.12 -0.70
C LYS A 105 -9.63 17.70 -0.68
N GLY A 106 -9.33 16.51 -0.16
CA GLY A 106 -7.98 15.94 -0.16
C GLY A 106 -7.46 15.67 -1.57
N LYS A 107 -8.29 15.10 -2.46
CA LYS A 107 -7.94 14.89 -3.88
C LYS A 107 -7.70 16.20 -4.61
N ALA A 108 -8.56 17.19 -4.39
CA ALA A 108 -8.41 18.51 -5.00
C ALA A 108 -7.11 19.19 -4.56
N GLU A 109 -6.74 19.05 -3.30
CA GLU A 109 -5.49 19.62 -2.78
C GLU A 109 -4.26 18.86 -3.31
N PHE A 110 -4.31 17.52 -3.35
CA PHE A 110 -3.28 16.70 -4.00
C PHE A 110 -3.07 17.12 -5.46
N LYS A 111 -4.16 17.33 -6.20
CA LYS A 111 -4.13 17.79 -7.60
C LYS A 111 -3.40 19.11 -7.77
N LYS A 112 -3.68 20.11 -6.91
CA LYS A 112 -2.98 21.40 -6.96
C LYS A 112 -1.48 21.24 -6.77
N VAL A 113 -1.06 20.42 -5.81
CA VAL A 113 0.38 20.19 -5.56
C VAL A 113 1.02 19.49 -6.77
N ALA A 114 0.38 18.45 -7.30
CA ALA A 114 0.85 17.72 -8.48
C ALA A 114 1.04 18.66 -9.69
N GLU A 115 0.02 19.47 -10.00
CA GLU A 115 0.05 20.43 -11.10
C GLU A 115 1.11 21.53 -10.90
N SER A 116 1.32 21.97 -9.66
CA SER A 116 2.36 22.97 -9.33
C SER A 116 3.77 22.44 -9.66
N LEU A 117 4.01 21.14 -9.45
CA LEU A 117 5.26 20.45 -9.75
C LEU A 117 5.33 19.95 -11.22
N GLY A 118 4.27 20.16 -12.00
CA GLY A 118 4.19 19.79 -13.42
C GLY A 118 3.82 18.32 -13.68
N HIS A 119 3.32 17.60 -12.68
CA HIS A 119 2.76 16.27 -12.87
C HIS A 119 1.31 16.37 -13.35
N VAL A 120 0.89 15.41 -14.18
CA VAL A 120 -0.51 15.26 -14.59
C VAL A 120 -1.11 14.04 -13.88
N ILE A 121 -2.27 14.21 -13.27
CA ILE A 121 -3.06 13.10 -12.72
C ILE A 121 -3.87 12.50 -13.87
N LEU A 122 -3.61 11.22 -14.16
CA LEU A 122 -4.34 10.45 -15.17
C LEU A 122 -5.73 10.06 -14.66
N GLY A 123 -5.79 9.62 -13.40
CA GLY A 123 -7.04 9.22 -12.78
C GLY A 123 -6.87 8.64 -11.38
N TRP A 124 -8.01 8.34 -10.78
CA TRP A 124 -8.12 7.67 -9.49
C TRP A 124 -8.83 6.34 -9.68
N ARG A 125 -8.37 5.29 -9.00
CA ARG A 125 -9.00 3.97 -8.97
C ARG A 125 -9.35 3.62 -7.52
N PRO A 126 -10.62 3.38 -7.18
CA PRO A 126 -10.96 2.76 -5.90
C PRO A 126 -10.41 1.33 -5.87
N VAL A 127 -9.77 0.95 -4.76
CA VAL A 127 -9.24 -0.41 -4.63
C VAL A 127 -10.36 -1.32 -4.13
N PRO A 128 -10.69 -2.42 -4.84
CA PRO A 128 -11.66 -3.39 -4.36
C PRO A 128 -11.20 -4.02 -3.04
N THR A 129 -12.05 -3.97 -2.01
CA THR A 129 -11.85 -4.62 -0.72
C THR A 129 -12.98 -5.61 -0.45
N ASP A 130 -12.70 -6.69 0.26
CA ASP A 130 -13.70 -7.65 0.74
C ASP A 130 -13.60 -7.77 2.24
N ASN A 131 -14.48 -7.08 2.95
CA ASN A 131 -14.38 -6.94 4.40
C ASN A 131 -15.27 -7.94 5.15
N SER A 132 -15.74 -8.99 4.48
CA SER A 132 -16.67 -9.97 5.05
C SER A 132 -16.14 -10.71 6.27
N ASP A 133 -14.81 -10.86 6.37
CA ASP A 133 -14.13 -11.54 7.47
C ASP A 133 -13.57 -10.59 8.55
N LEU A 134 -13.81 -9.27 8.44
CA LEU A 134 -13.32 -8.29 9.42
C LEU A 134 -14.25 -8.18 10.64
N ASP A 135 -13.64 -8.06 11.82
CA ASP A 135 -14.37 -7.74 13.06
C ASP A 135 -14.77 -6.24 13.08
N GLU A 136 -15.78 -5.90 13.90
CA GLU A 136 -16.38 -4.55 13.97
C GLU A 136 -15.34 -3.45 14.27
N SER A 137 -14.37 -3.73 15.14
CA SER A 137 -13.30 -2.77 15.47
C SER A 137 -12.38 -2.43 14.28
N ALA A 138 -12.16 -3.39 13.37
CA ALA A 138 -11.39 -3.16 12.15
C ALA A 138 -12.21 -2.35 11.15
N LEU A 139 -13.50 -2.67 10.99
CA LEU A 139 -14.41 -1.95 10.10
C LEU A 139 -14.58 -0.47 10.50
N GLU A 140 -14.66 -0.17 11.79
CA GLU A 140 -14.79 1.21 12.29
C GLU A 140 -13.59 2.11 11.96
N THR A 141 -12.42 1.50 11.75
CA THR A 141 -11.16 2.20 11.53
C THR A 141 -10.64 2.09 10.09
N GLU A 142 -11.40 1.41 9.23
CA GLU A 142 -11.01 1.18 7.85
C GLU A 142 -11.04 2.49 7.03
N PRO A 143 -9.92 2.87 6.39
CA PRO A 143 -9.90 4.02 5.49
C PRO A 143 -10.49 3.65 4.13
N VAL A 144 -10.92 4.65 3.37
CA VAL A 144 -11.21 4.44 1.94
C VAL A 144 -9.87 4.31 1.21
N ILE A 145 -9.65 3.18 0.53
CA ILE A 145 -8.40 2.90 -0.17
C ILE A 145 -8.53 3.28 -1.63
N GLU A 146 -7.70 4.22 -2.10
CA GLU A 146 -7.66 4.62 -3.50
C GLU A 146 -6.24 4.65 -4.04
N GLN A 147 -6.13 4.37 -5.34
CA GLN A 147 -4.93 4.51 -6.12
C GLN A 147 -4.99 5.76 -6.99
N VAL A 148 -3.91 6.52 -7.05
CA VAL A 148 -3.76 7.66 -7.97
C VAL A 148 -2.69 7.36 -9.00
N PHE A 149 -2.99 7.67 -10.26
CA PHE A 149 -2.08 7.47 -11.38
C PHE A 149 -1.57 8.83 -11.85
N ILE A 150 -0.25 8.98 -11.92
CA ILE A 150 0.40 10.25 -12.25
C ILE A 150 1.50 10.07 -13.28
N THR A 151 1.66 11.05 -14.15
CA THR A 151 2.74 11.06 -15.16
C THR A 151 4.02 11.66 -14.62
N LYS A 152 5.13 11.34 -15.29
CA LYS A 152 6.41 12.02 -15.10
C LYS A 152 6.31 13.49 -15.50
N SER A 153 6.85 14.38 -14.67
CA SER A 153 6.93 15.80 -14.99
C SER A 153 8.09 16.05 -15.94
N SER A 154 7.83 16.75 -17.05
CA SER A 154 8.85 17.23 -17.98
C SER A 154 9.53 18.51 -17.51
N ARG A 155 9.04 19.13 -16.42
CA ARG A 155 9.58 20.39 -15.87
C ARG A 155 10.84 20.21 -15.03
N SER A 156 11.18 18.97 -14.68
CA SER A 156 12.32 18.67 -13.83
C SER A 156 13.26 17.70 -14.53
N GLU A 157 14.55 18.00 -14.47
CA GLU A 157 15.63 17.10 -14.92
C GLU A 157 15.90 15.96 -13.92
N ALA A 158 15.32 16.05 -12.71
CA ALA A 158 15.48 15.02 -11.70
C ALA A 158 14.88 13.68 -12.14
N GLU A 159 15.45 12.59 -11.65
CA GLU A 159 14.88 11.26 -11.86
C GLU A 159 13.44 11.17 -11.34
N PHE A 160 12.61 10.35 -11.98
CA PHE A 160 11.19 10.31 -11.68
C PHE A 160 10.92 9.99 -10.20
N GLU A 161 11.61 9.01 -9.60
CA GLU A 161 11.46 8.69 -8.17
C GLU A 161 11.80 9.86 -7.24
N GLN A 162 12.75 10.73 -7.61
CA GLN A 162 13.08 11.92 -6.83
C GLN A 162 11.95 12.96 -6.92
N GLN A 163 11.38 13.15 -8.11
CA GLN A 163 10.19 13.99 -8.31
C GLN A 163 9.02 13.48 -7.45
N LEU A 164 8.78 12.16 -7.47
CA LEU A 164 7.72 11.50 -6.70
C LEU A 164 7.94 11.62 -5.19
N TYR A 165 9.18 11.51 -4.72
CA TYR A 165 9.51 11.73 -3.32
C TYR A 165 9.13 13.16 -2.86
N ILE A 166 9.49 14.17 -3.65
CA ILE A 166 9.13 15.57 -3.38
C ILE A 166 7.62 15.76 -3.41
N LEU A 167 6.96 15.25 -4.45
CA LEU A 167 5.50 15.29 -4.60
C LEU A 167 4.80 14.67 -3.39
N ARG A 168 5.22 13.48 -2.96
CA ARG A 168 4.68 12.79 -1.79
C ARG A 168 4.83 13.65 -0.53
N ARG A 169 6.03 14.18 -0.28
CA ARG A 169 6.31 15.00 0.92
C ARG A 169 5.46 16.26 0.96
N LEU A 170 5.41 17.01 -0.14
CA LEU A 170 4.64 18.25 -0.21
C LEU A 170 3.14 17.98 -0.15
N SER A 171 2.66 16.95 -0.84
CA SER A 171 1.25 16.57 -0.85
C SER A 171 0.77 16.17 0.54
N ILE A 172 1.55 15.38 1.29
CA ILE A 172 1.20 15.01 2.66
C ILE A 172 1.05 16.25 3.55
N ILE A 173 1.97 17.20 3.45
CA ILE A 173 1.91 18.44 4.25
C ILE A 173 0.67 19.27 3.89
N SER A 174 0.47 19.52 2.60
CA SER A 174 -0.60 20.36 2.08
C SER A 174 -1.99 19.75 2.32
N VAL A 175 -2.18 18.46 2.03
CA VAL A 175 -3.46 17.78 2.29
C VAL A 175 -3.79 17.73 3.78
N ARG A 176 -2.81 17.43 4.65
CA ARG A 176 -3.04 17.43 6.10
C ARG A 176 -3.43 18.81 6.61
N ALA A 177 -2.78 19.86 6.12
CA ALA A 177 -3.14 21.24 6.46
C ALA A 177 -4.56 21.59 5.97
N ALA A 178 -4.89 21.24 4.72
CA ALA A 178 -6.21 21.49 4.14
C ALA A 178 -7.34 20.75 4.87
N LEU A 179 -7.07 19.55 5.37
CA LEU A 179 -8.02 18.74 6.13
C LEU A 179 -8.01 19.03 7.64
N ASN A 180 -7.21 19.99 8.11
CA ASN A 180 -7.01 20.30 9.53
C ASN A 180 -6.60 19.07 10.38
N ILE A 181 -5.86 18.14 9.78
CA ILE A 181 -5.38 16.94 10.45
C ILE A 181 -4.21 17.32 11.36
N LYS A 182 -4.47 17.30 12.67
CA LYS A 182 -3.44 17.56 13.69
C LYS A 182 -2.42 16.41 13.74
N CYS A 183 -1.20 16.70 14.20
CA CYS A 183 -0.25 15.64 14.56
C CYS A 183 -0.86 14.76 15.66
N GLY A 184 -1.04 13.46 15.38
CA GLY A 184 -1.72 12.51 16.27
C GLY A 184 -3.26 12.57 16.24
N GLY A 185 -3.86 13.35 15.33
CA GLY A 185 -5.32 13.37 15.10
C GLY A 185 -5.83 12.19 14.26
N GLU A 186 -7.11 12.24 13.89
CA GLU A 186 -7.82 11.23 13.07
C GLU A 186 -6.96 10.74 11.88
N ARG A 187 -6.93 9.41 11.67
CA ARG A 187 -6.11 8.70 10.66
C ARG A 187 -6.70 8.82 9.25
N ASP A 188 -7.11 10.01 8.88
CA ASP A 188 -7.95 10.26 7.71
C ASP A 188 -7.19 10.32 6.39
N PHE A 189 -5.89 10.62 6.43
CA PHE A 189 -5.09 10.70 5.22
C PHE A 189 -3.69 10.15 5.44
N TYR A 190 -3.35 9.13 4.65
CA TYR A 190 -2.01 8.58 4.61
C TYR A 190 -1.67 8.11 3.19
N MET A 191 -0.50 8.50 2.70
CA MET A 191 0.03 7.99 1.44
C MET A 191 1.00 6.87 1.76
N CYS A 192 0.66 5.64 1.37
CA CYS A 192 1.40 4.40 1.60
C CYS A 192 2.64 4.31 0.73
N SER A 193 2.43 4.40 -0.59
CA SER A 193 3.48 4.41 -1.60
C SER A 193 3.18 5.48 -2.65
N LEU A 194 4.22 5.95 -3.32
CA LEU A 194 4.12 6.73 -4.55
C LEU A 194 5.41 6.47 -5.34
N SER A 195 5.34 5.59 -6.34
CA SER A 195 6.52 5.15 -7.08
C SER A 195 6.14 4.68 -8.49
N SER A 196 7.11 4.76 -9.40
CA SER A 196 7.05 4.22 -10.76
C SER A 196 7.58 2.79 -10.86
N ARG A 197 8.14 2.25 -9.77
CA ARG A 197 8.84 0.95 -9.76
C ARG A 197 8.18 -0.07 -8.87
N VAL A 198 7.69 0.36 -7.71
CA VAL A 198 7.16 -0.53 -6.68
C VAL A 198 5.80 -0.05 -6.21
N GLN A 199 5.01 -1.00 -5.74
CA GLN A 199 3.74 -0.73 -5.12
C GLN A 199 3.64 -1.48 -3.80
N LEU A 200 3.22 -0.74 -2.76
CA LEU A 200 2.83 -1.33 -1.49
C LEU A 200 1.36 -1.70 -1.54
N GLN A 201 1.08 -2.94 -1.19
CA GLN A 201 -0.26 -3.48 -1.07
C GLN A 201 -0.48 -3.89 0.38
N PHE A 202 -1.42 -3.21 1.03
CA PHE A 202 -1.78 -3.49 2.40
C PHE A 202 -2.90 -4.52 2.45
N CYS A 203 -2.81 -5.40 3.45
CA CYS A 203 -3.86 -6.30 3.86
C CYS A 203 -4.35 -5.83 5.23
N TYR A 204 -5.46 -5.09 5.26
CA TYR A 204 -6.04 -4.61 6.51
C TYR A 204 -6.65 -5.77 7.32
N GLY A 205 -6.60 -5.72 8.66
CA GLY A 205 -7.27 -6.66 9.57
C GLY A 205 -6.64 -8.06 9.68
N ARG A 206 -6.50 -8.79 8.58
CA ARG A 206 -5.75 -10.05 8.43
C ARG A 206 -5.93 -10.44 6.97
N LEU A 207 -4.86 -10.56 6.19
CA LEU A 207 -4.92 -11.17 4.86
C LEU A 207 -6.04 -10.66 3.92
N LEU A 208 -6.39 -9.37 3.98
CA LEU A 208 -7.06 -8.71 2.87
C LEU A 208 -6.07 -8.55 1.71
N CYS A 209 -5.72 -9.67 1.08
CA CYS A 209 -5.47 -9.64 -0.34
C CYS A 209 -6.75 -9.01 -0.95
N PRO A 210 -6.67 -7.98 -1.81
CA PRO A 210 -7.85 -7.64 -2.60
C PRO A 210 -8.34 -8.94 -3.20
N THR A 211 -9.66 -9.12 -3.20
CA THR A 211 -10.36 -10.33 -3.64
C THR A 211 -9.50 -11.15 -4.60
N ARG A 212 -9.43 -12.46 -4.41
CA ARG A 212 -8.70 -13.41 -5.28
C ARG A 212 -8.89 -13.14 -6.79
N GLN A 213 -9.95 -12.39 -7.16
CA GLN A 213 -10.29 -11.83 -8.47
C GLN A 213 -9.37 -10.70 -9.02
N ASP A 214 -8.75 -9.86 -8.18
CA ASP A 214 -7.83 -8.78 -8.60
C ASP A 214 -6.39 -9.30 -8.86
N VAL A 215 -6.19 -10.61 -8.76
CA VAL A 215 -4.89 -11.27 -8.97
C VAL A 215 -5.00 -12.47 -9.92
N THR A 216 -6.07 -12.51 -10.72
CA THR A 216 -6.45 -13.61 -11.64
C THR A 216 -6.55 -13.23 -13.12
N SER A 217 -6.18 -12.03 -13.55
CA SER A 217 -5.83 -11.85 -14.96
C SER A 217 -4.38 -12.29 -15.17
N ASP A 218 -4.20 -13.22 -16.10
CA ASP A 218 -2.92 -13.87 -16.45
C ASP A 218 -1.80 -12.88 -16.78
#